data_AF-A0A388QNM3-F1
#
_entry.id   AF-A0A388QNM3-F1
#
_cell.length_a   1.000
_cell.length_b   1.000
_cell.length_c   1.000
_cell.angle_alpha   90.00
_cell.angle_beta   90.00
_cell.angle_gamma   90.00
#
_symmetry.space_group_name_H-M   'P 1'
#
loop_
_entity.id
_entity.type
_entity.pdbx_description
1 polymer ?
#
loop_
_entity_poly.entity_id
_entity_poly.type
_entity_poly.pdbx_seq_one_letter_code
_entity_poly.pdbx_strand_id
1 'polypeptide(L)' 'MSEDEKGKRFLELIDQQNNIQWSIIMKLTLLVNSKWNSSQLQLEIESLIETHSKITKEINSLDENNGIL' A
#
# COMPACT_ATOMS: atom_id res chain seq x y z
N MET A 1 -6.48 10.25 19.99
CA MET A 1 -6.71 8.80 19.81
C MET A 1 -6.11 8.11 21.02
N SER A 2 -6.81 7.17 21.65
CA SER A 2 -6.24 6.33 22.70
C SER A 2 -5.20 5.36 22.12
N GLU A 3 -4.36 4.76 22.95
CA GLU A 3 -3.40 3.73 22.50
C GLU A 3 -4.12 2.51 21.89
N ASP A 4 -5.29 2.13 22.41
CA ASP A 4 -6.10 1.04 21.86
C ASP A 4 -6.66 1.38 20.48
N GLU A 5 -7.18 2.60 20.30
CA GLU A 5 -7.65 3.09 19.01
C GLU A 5 -6.51 3.18 17.99
N LYS A 6 -5.32 3.58 18.47
CA LYS A 6 -4.09 3.66 17.67
C LYS A 6 -3.62 2.30 17.19
N GLY A 7 -3.57 1.32 18.09
CA GLY A 7 -3.22 -0.06 17.76
C GLY A 7 -4.21 -0.69 16.78
N LYS A 8 -5.52 -0.44 16.97
CA LYS A 8 -6.54 -0.90 16.02
C LYS A 8 -6.35 -0.27 14.64
N ARG A 9 -6.16 1.05 14.57
CA ARG A 9 -5.92 1.76 13.31
C ARG A 9 -4.66 1.28 12.60
N PHE A 10 -3.58 1.01 13.34
CA PHE A 10 -2.35 0.47 12.79
C PHE A 10 -2.58 -0.88 12.10
N LEU A 11 -3.27 -1.82 12.77
CA LEU A 11 -3.57 -3.13 12.19
C LEU A 11 -4.46 -3.03 10.94
N GLU A 12 -5.46 -2.15 10.95
CA GLU A 12 -6.31 -1.89 9.78
C GLU A 12 -5.49 -1.37 8.59
N LEU A 13 -4.57 -0.44 8.83
CA LEU A 13 -3.72 0.11 7.78
C LEU A 13 -2.73 -0.93 7.22
N ILE A 14 -2.19 -1.79 8.07
CA ILE A 14 -1.33 -2.91 7.63
C ILE A 14 -2.11 -3.88 6.73
N ASP A 15 -3.34 -4.25 7.13
CA ASP A 15 -4.19 -5.11 6.32
C ASP A 15 -4.52 -4.47 4.95
N GLN A 16 -4.89 -3.18 4.95
CA GLN A 16 -5.12 -2.44 3.71
C GLN A 16 -3.87 -2.36 2.83
N GLN A 17 -2.71 -2.08 3.43
CA GLN A 17 -1.43 -2.00 2.72
C GLN A 17 -1.09 -3.34 2.05
N ASN A 18 -1.27 -4.46 2.76
CA ASN A 18 -1.04 -5.82 2.25
C ASN A 18 -1.95 -6.14 1.05
N ASN A 19 -3.23 -5.78 1.14
CA ASN A 19 -4.18 -5.97 0.04
C ASN A 19 -3.79 -5.18 -1.22
N ILE A 20 -3.29 -3.96 -1.03
CA ILE A 20 -2.77 -3.13 -2.14
C ILE A 20 -1.50 -3.74 -2.73
N GLN A 21 -0.57 -4.23 -1.90
CA GLN A 21 0.64 -4.91 -2.39
C GLN A 21 0.28 -6.12 -3.27
N TRP A 22 -0.65 -6.97 -2.83
CA TRP A 22 -1.11 -8.09 -3.64
C TRP A 22 -1.75 -7.64 -4.96
N SER A 23 -2.51 -6.55 -4.94
CA SER A 23 -3.09 -5.97 -6.15
C SER A 23 -2.03 -5.45 -7.12
N ILE A 24 -0.97 -4.82 -6.60
CA ILE A 24 0.19 -4.38 -7.40
C ILE A 24 0.88 -5.58 -8.05
N ILE A 25 1.19 -6.63 -7.28
CA ILE A 25 1.85 -7.84 -7.80
C ILE A 25 1.02 -8.51 -8.89
N MET A 26 -0.30 -8.63 -8.68
CA MET A 26 -1.20 -9.21 -9.67
C MET A 26 -1.23 -8.38 -10.96
N LYS A 27 -1.36 -7.05 -10.88
CA LYS A 27 -1.36 -6.18 -12.07
C LYS A 27 -0.01 -6.13 -12.77
N LEU A 28 1.11 -6.13 -12.03
CA LEU A 28 2.45 -6.25 -12.61
C LEU A 28 2.60 -7.56 -13.37
N THR A 29 2.08 -8.67 -12.83
CA THR A 29 2.08 -9.97 -13.52
C THR A 29 1.32 -9.88 -14.85
N LEU A 30 0.14 -9.24 -14.86
CA LEU A 30 -0.61 -9.00 -16.10
C LEU A 30 0.15 -8.10 -17.08
N LEU A 31 0.81 -7.05 -16.58
CA LEU A 31 1.59 -6.14 -17.41
C LEU A 31 2.77 -6.86 -18.07
N VAL A 32 3.52 -7.67 -17.32
CA VAL A 32 4.60 -8.53 -17.83
C VAL A 32 4.06 -9.50 -18.89
N ASN A 33 2.93 -10.14 -18.64
CA ASN A 33 2.30 -11.07 -19.58
C ASN A 33 1.84 -10.37 -20.87
N SER A 34 1.41 -9.11 -20.77
CA SER A 34 1.12 -8.26 -21.94
C SER A 34 2.37 -7.73 -22.64
N LYS A 35 3.57 -8.12 -22.20
CA LYS A 35 4.87 -7.59 -22.66
C LYS A 35 4.95 -6.07 -22.53
N TRP A 36 4.47 -5.54 -21.41
CA TRP A 36 4.49 -4.12 -21.06
C TRP A 36 3.63 -3.21 -21.97
N ASN A 37 2.77 -3.78 -22.82
CA ASN A 37 2.04 -3.02 -23.85
C ASN A 37 0.70 -2.41 -23.39
N SER A 38 0.41 -2.41 -22.09
CA SER A 38 -0.84 -1.87 -21.56
C SER A 38 -0.60 -0.62 -20.72
N SER A 39 -0.78 0.56 -21.33
CA SER A 39 -0.74 1.84 -20.61
C SER A 39 -1.82 1.92 -19.52
N GLN A 40 -2.95 1.24 -19.70
CA GLN A 40 -3.98 1.15 -18.67
C GLN A 40 -3.47 0.43 -17.41
N LEU A 41 -2.78 -0.71 -17.57
CA LEU A 41 -2.20 -1.42 -16.44
C LEU A 41 -1.09 -0.59 -15.77
N GLN A 42 -0.31 0.17 -16.55
CA GLN A 42 0.71 1.07 -16.01
C GLN A 42 0.07 2.15 -15.10
N LEU A 43 -0.96 2.84 -15.58
CA LEU A 43 -1.68 3.87 -14.81
C LEU A 43 -2.33 3.30 -13.55
N GLU A 44 -2.92 2.11 -13.63
CA GLU A 44 -3.50 1.44 -12.47
C GLU A 44 -2.44 1.07 -11.42
N ILE A 45 -1.27 0.60 -11.85
CA ILE A 45 -0.14 0.30 -10.95
C ILE A 45 0.38 1.59 -10.30
N GLU A 46 0.54 2.67 -11.06
CA GLU A 46 0.96 3.98 -10.52
C GLU A 46 0.00 4.47 -9.42
N SER A 47 -1.31 4.40 -9.65
CA SER A 47 -2.32 4.79 -8.67
C SER A 47 -2.28 3.91 -7.41
N LEU A 48 -2.05 2.60 -7.56
CA LEU A 48 -1.91 1.69 -6.42
C LEU A 48 -0.64 1.97 -5.62
N ILE A 49 0.49 2.28 -6.28
CA ILE A 49 1.74 2.66 -5.62
C ILE A 49 1.57 3.97 -4.85
N GLU A 50 0.89 4.96 -5.43
CA GLU A 50 0.60 6.21 -4.74
C GLU A 50 -0.24 5.97 -3.47
N THR A 51 -1.26 5.12 -3.57
CA THR A 51 -2.12 4.75 -2.43
C THR A 51 -1.33 4.00 -1.37
N HIS A 52 -0.50 3.03 -1.76
CA HIS A 52 0.41 2.31 -0.85
C HIS A 52 1.35 3.26 -0.12
N SER A 53 1.91 4.26 -0.83
CA SER A 53 2.79 5.27 -0.24
C SER A 53 2.06 6.13 0.80
N LYS A 54 0.82 6.54 0.53
CA LYS A 54 0.00 7.32 1.48
C LYS A 54 -0.26 6.52 2.77
N ILE A 55 -0.64 5.25 2.64
CA ILE A 55 -0.87 4.38 3.80
C ILE A 55 0.42 4.17 4.60
N THR A 56 1.55 3.96 3.92
CA THR A 56 2.85 3.82 4.58
C THR A 56 3.21 5.05 5.41
N LYS A 57 2.96 6.25 4.87
CA LYS A 57 3.17 7.50 5.61
C LYS A 57 2.26 7.59 6.84
N GLU A 58 1.01 7.18 6.71
CA GLU A 58 0.07 7.16 7.84
C GLU A 58 0.55 6.18 8.92
N ILE A 59 0.92 4.96 8.55
CA ILE A 59 1.49 3.96 9.48
C ILE A 59 2.70 4.54 10.22
N ASN A 60 3.65 5.15 9.51
CA ASN A 60 4.84 5.73 10.12
C ASN A 60 4.50 6.90 11.06
N SER A 61 3.48 7.70 10.72
CA SER A 61 3.00 8.79 11.60
C SER A 61 2.31 8.27 12.88
N LEU A 62 1.74 7.07 12.83
CA LEU A 62 1.24 6.41 14.02
C LEU A 62 2.42 5.88 14.87
N ASP A 63 3.54 5.52 14.27
CA ASP A 63 4.68 4.92 14.98
C ASP A 63 5.74 5.93 15.48
N GLU A 64 5.41 7.23 15.59
CA GLU A 64 6.35 8.31 15.97
C GLU A 64 7.10 8.14 17.32
N ASN A 65 6.83 7.08 18.10
CA ASN A 65 7.59 6.73 19.31
C ASN A 65 8.51 5.50 19.18
N ASN A 66 8.48 4.75 18.07
CA ASN A 66 9.25 3.52 17.90
C ASN A 66 9.64 3.26 16.44
N GLY A 67 9.96 4.32 15.69
CA GLY A 67 10.33 4.27 14.27
C GLY A 67 11.12 3.02 13.87
N ILE A 68 10.46 2.13 13.13
CA ILE A 68 11.08 0.94 12.54
C ILE A 68 11.71 1.27 11.17
N LEU A 69 11.62 2.53 10.72
CA LEU A 69 12.22 3.06 9.49
C LEU A 69 12.92 4.40 9.71
#